data_AF-A0A839LI12-F1
#
_entry.id   AF-A0A839LI12-F1
#
_cell.length_a   1.000
_cell.length_b   1.000
_cell.length_c   1.000
_cell.angle_alpha   90.00
_cell.angle_beta   90.00
_cell.angle_gamma   90.00
#
_symmetry.space_group_name_H-M   'P 1'
#
loop_
_entity.id
_entity.type
_entity.pdbx_description
1 polymer ?
#
loop_
_entity_poly.entity_id
_entity_poly.type
_entity_poly.pdbx_seq_one_letter_code
_entity_poly.pdbx_strand_id
1 'polypeptide(L)'
;MDELDGVILSAIEEIAADKNSELSRAETEALLSRLWQRSFSSVAAVQEKILEQAFVRRGRGLTEAVYSDATERRRLYQYGFSPHVGRRFEEIAPKLRLILEDATQYGTATSQDRFEFFEQMGALLANDRGFGFRGRGTVADSALLADWQGALKWWMGLAGTVRPKPAELRGWQRFVSDNFEFRLGVAAGAVVAQAWSDGAGSALEVPSLEKWRETTGLPWFGFWARELLRWGTLDPFVAFTMAQGLAGTRGEADALKAEFAVWIRGLADKDSEDWIDPQRFLQWVRSRETSLEEDSASPRRIDVKLTGARGTLERYNVLPVQHQESVLWLDPAGFELAQSDQSVLVTASAYRDDFELSQIRGRWSVRRRFHAG
;
A
#
# COMPACT_ATOMS: atom_id res chain seq x y z
N MET A 1 -4.81 -24.41 9.10
CA MET A 1 -5.70 -25.42 9.75
C MET A 1 -7.12 -25.09 9.34
N ASP A 2 -7.54 -23.84 9.53
CA ASP A 2 -8.80 -23.28 9.00
C ASP A 2 -9.07 -23.56 7.52
N GLU A 3 -8.06 -23.56 6.66
CA GLU A 3 -8.25 -23.83 5.22
C GLU A 3 -8.58 -25.31 4.95
N LEU A 4 -7.94 -26.23 5.69
CA LEU A 4 -8.23 -27.66 5.62
C LEU A 4 -9.61 -27.96 6.21
N ASP A 5 -9.89 -27.37 7.38
CA ASP A 5 -11.18 -27.49 8.04
C ASP A 5 -12.30 -26.94 7.16
N GLY A 6 -12.07 -25.80 6.48
CA GLY A 6 -13.01 -25.22 5.52
C GLY A 6 -13.32 -26.13 4.33
N VAL A 7 -12.30 -26.79 3.75
CA VAL A 7 -12.49 -27.77 2.66
C VAL A 7 -13.24 -29.00 3.14
N ILE A 8 -12.87 -29.54 4.31
CA ILE A 8 -13.52 -30.73 4.89
C ILE A 8 -14.99 -30.43 5.21
N LEU A 9 -15.26 -29.29 5.84
CA LEU A 9 -16.61 -28.90 6.25
C LEU A 9 -17.49 -28.64 5.03
N SER A 10 -16.96 -27.96 4.01
CA SER A 10 -17.68 -27.73 2.74
C SER A 10 -18.04 -29.05 2.05
N ALA A 11 -17.13 -30.03 2.01
CA ALA A 11 -17.38 -31.33 1.39
C ALA A 11 -18.42 -32.17 2.15
N ILE A 12 -18.45 -32.07 3.49
CA ILE A 12 -19.47 -32.73 4.33
C ILE A 12 -20.84 -32.11 4.10
N GLU A 13 -20.94 -30.77 4.15
CA GLU A 13 -22.19 -30.02 3.97
C GLU A 13 -22.79 -30.22 2.57
N GLU A 14 -21.97 -30.23 1.52
CA GLU A 14 -22.43 -30.43 0.14
C GLU A 14 -23.13 -31.79 -0.04
N ILE A 15 -22.61 -32.85 0.59
CA ILE A 15 -23.19 -34.20 0.51
C ILE A 15 -24.38 -34.36 1.45
N ALA A 16 -24.34 -33.76 2.65
CA ALA A 16 -25.47 -33.76 3.59
C ALA A 16 -26.69 -33.02 3.00
N ALA A 17 -26.46 -31.91 2.29
CA ALA A 17 -27.48 -31.17 1.57
C ALA A 17 -28.10 -32.01 0.44
N ASP A 18 -27.28 -32.75 -0.35
CA ASP A 18 -27.75 -33.62 -1.42
C ASP A 18 -28.58 -34.81 -0.90
N LYS A 19 -28.21 -35.36 0.27
CA LYS A 19 -28.96 -36.44 0.95
C LYS A 19 -30.15 -35.97 1.78
N ASN A 20 -30.32 -34.66 1.96
CA ASN A 20 -31.35 -34.05 2.81
C ASN A 20 -31.43 -34.68 4.22
N SER A 21 -30.28 -35.09 4.77
CA SER A 21 -30.14 -35.76 6.05
C SER A 21 -28.70 -35.70 6.56
N GLU A 22 -28.53 -35.72 7.89
CA GLU A 22 -27.21 -35.74 8.51
C GLU A 22 -26.47 -37.04 8.17
N LEU A 23 -25.17 -36.92 7.87
CA LEU A 23 -24.31 -38.07 7.64
C LEU A 23 -23.94 -38.73 8.96
N SER A 24 -24.08 -40.05 9.04
CA SER A 24 -23.53 -40.81 10.16
C SER A 24 -21.99 -40.77 10.14
N ARG A 25 -21.37 -41.03 11.30
CA ARG A 25 -19.90 -41.07 11.42
C ARG A 25 -19.23 -41.96 10.36
N ALA A 26 -19.77 -43.15 10.13
CA ALA A 26 -19.21 -44.09 9.15
C ALA A 26 -19.34 -43.57 7.71
N GLU A 27 -20.44 -42.88 7.40
CA GLU A 27 -20.63 -42.27 6.09
C GLU A 27 -19.70 -41.08 5.87
N THR A 28 -19.48 -40.26 6.91
CA THR A 28 -18.52 -39.16 6.90
C THR A 28 -17.09 -39.67 6.69
N GLU A 29 -16.65 -40.68 7.43
CA GLU A 29 -15.33 -41.28 7.26
C GLU A 29 -15.14 -41.88 5.84
N ALA A 30 -16.16 -42.57 5.32
CA ALA A 30 -16.14 -43.11 3.96
C ALA A 30 -16.18 -42.03 2.86
N LEU A 31 -16.84 -40.91 3.11
CA LEU A 31 -16.84 -39.74 2.24
C LEU A 31 -15.44 -39.12 2.18
N LEU A 32 -14.86 -38.79 3.34
CA LEU A 32 -13.56 -38.14 3.43
C LEU A 32 -12.45 -39.01 2.85
N SER A 33 -12.51 -40.33 3.06
CA SER A 33 -11.57 -41.28 2.46
C SER A 33 -11.68 -41.30 0.92
N ARG A 34 -12.90 -41.28 0.36
CA ARG A 34 -13.11 -41.21 -1.10
C ARG A 34 -12.66 -39.87 -1.67
N LEU A 35 -12.91 -38.77 -0.97
CA LEU A 35 -12.45 -37.43 -1.34
C LEU A 35 -10.92 -37.39 -1.40
N TRP A 36 -10.26 -37.91 -0.35
CA TRP A 36 -8.81 -38.02 -0.29
C TRP A 36 -8.26 -38.84 -1.45
N GLN A 37 -8.81 -40.03 -1.72
CA GLN A 37 -8.36 -40.90 -2.81
C GLN A 37 -8.44 -40.25 -4.20
N ARG A 38 -9.39 -39.32 -4.39
CA ARG A 38 -9.58 -38.55 -5.63
C ARG A 38 -8.86 -37.21 -5.65
N SER A 39 -8.20 -36.83 -4.55
CA SER A 39 -7.43 -35.59 -4.49
C SER A 39 -6.22 -35.66 -5.43
N PHE A 40 -5.79 -34.48 -5.89
CA PHE A 40 -4.53 -34.37 -6.63
C PHE A 40 -3.35 -34.94 -5.82
N SER A 41 -3.34 -34.77 -4.49
CA SER A 41 -2.29 -35.29 -3.61
C SER A 41 -2.20 -36.82 -3.64
N SER A 42 -3.34 -37.53 -3.62
CA SER A 42 -3.37 -39.00 -3.74
C SER A 42 -2.84 -39.47 -5.10
N VAL A 43 -3.27 -38.82 -6.19
CA VAL A 43 -2.79 -39.14 -7.54
C VAL A 43 -1.30 -38.80 -7.70
N ALA A 44 -0.87 -37.66 -7.19
CA ALA A 44 0.52 -37.21 -7.25
C ALA A 44 1.44 -38.12 -6.44
N ALA A 45 1.00 -38.65 -5.29
CA ALA A 45 1.77 -39.61 -4.50
C ALA A 45 2.02 -40.92 -5.27
N VAL A 46 1.03 -41.41 -6.01
CA VAL A 46 1.21 -42.61 -6.87
C VAL A 46 2.15 -42.34 -8.04
N GLN A 47 2.11 -41.13 -8.58
CA GLN A 47 2.90 -40.72 -9.76
C GLN A 47 4.21 -40.00 -9.40
N GLU A 48 4.59 -39.94 -8.13
CA GLU A 48 5.66 -39.07 -7.61
C GLU A 48 6.95 -39.24 -8.39
N LYS A 49 7.39 -40.48 -8.59
CA LYS A 49 8.62 -40.80 -9.32
C LYS A 49 8.59 -40.32 -10.77
N ILE A 50 7.44 -40.41 -11.46
CA ILE A 50 7.31 -39.95 -12.84
C ILE A 50 7.27 -38.42 -12.89
N LEU A 51 6.56 -37.78 -11.96
CA LEU A 51 6.49 -36.33 -11.84
C LEU A 51 7.86 -35.72 -11.53
N GLU A 52 8.62 -36.31 -10.60
CA GLU A 52 9.99 -35.91 -10.27
C GLU A 52 10.90 -36.00 -11.51
N GLN A 53 10.88 -37.13 -12.20
CA GLN A 53 11.67 -37.32 -13.42
C GLN A 53 11.29 -36.32 -14.51
N ALA A 54 9.99 -36.08 -14.71
CA ALA A 54 9.50 -35.10 -15.67
C ALA A 54 9.94 -33.68 -15.29
N PHE A 55 9.86 -33.31 -14.01
CA PHE A 55 10.27 -32.01 -13.50
C PHE A 55 11.77 -31.77 -13.69
N VAL A 56 12.62 -32.72 -13.27
CA VAL A 56 14.09 -32.64 -13.45
C VAL A 56 14.46 -32.59 -14.93
N ARG A 57 13.85 -33.45 -15.76
CA ARG A 57 14.09 -33.47 -17.21
C ARG A 57 13.66 -32.16 -17.86
N ARG A 58 12.53 -31.58 -17.44
CA ARG A 58 12.07 -30.28 -17.93
C ARG A 58 13.01 -29.16 -17.50
N GLY A 59 13.45 -29.14 -16.25
CA GLY A 59 14.42 -28.17 -15.73
C GLY A 59 15.72 -28.17 -16.54
N ARG A 60 16.27 -29.35 -16.79
CA ARG A 60 17.44 -29.52 -17.68
C ARG A 60 17.16 -29.02 -19.09
N GLY A 61 16.04 -29.42 -19.69
CA GLY A 61 15.66 -28.95 -21.03
C GLY A 61 15.47 -27.43 -21.10
N LEU A 62 14.99 -26.78 -20.04
CA LEU A 62 14.89 -25.33 -19.97
C LEU A 62 16.26 -24.66 -20.00
N THR A 63 17.23 -25.14 -19.20
CA THR A 63 18.56 -24.54 -19.11
C THR A 63 19.50 -24.95 -20.24
N GLU A 64 19.28 -26.09 -20.88
CA GLU A 64 20.16 -26.62 -21.94
C GLU A 64 19.66 -26.25 -23.34
N ALA A 65 18.34 -26.16 -23.57
CA ALA A 65 17.78 -26.04 -24.92
C ALA A 65 16.83 -24.83 -25.14
N VAL A 66 15.99 -24.46 -24.16
CA VAL A 66 14.94 -23.44 -24.38
C VAL A 66 15.42 -22.03 -24.02
N TYR A 67 16.06 -21.87 -22.86
CA TYR A 67 16.59 -20.62 -22.32
C TYR A 67 18.04 -20.86 -21.88
N SER A 68 18.92 -21.14 -22.83
CA SER A 68 20.30 -21.55 -22.54
C SER A 68 21.19 -20.43 -22.02
N ASP A 69 20.92 -19.17 -22.39
CA ASP A 69 21.63 -18.01 -21.88
C ASP A 69 21.23 -17.69 -20.43
N ALA A 70 22.21 -17.73 -19.52
CA ALA A 70 22.01 -17.39 -18.11
C ALA A 70 21.59 -15.93 -17.90
N THR A 71 22.06 -15.03 -18.78
CA THR A 71 21.76 -13.60 -18.73
C THR A 71 20.30 -13.36 -19.11
N GLU A 72 19.84 -13.98 -20.20
CA GLU A 72 18.43 -14.01 -20.58
C GLU A 72 17.54 -14.54 -19.45
N ARG A 73 17.87 -15.69 -18.85
CA ARG A 73 17.10 -16.25 -17.73
C ARG A 73 16.98 -15.27 -16.56
N ARG A 74 18.08 -14.58 -16.23
CA ARG A 74 18.09 -13.59 -15.15
C ARG A 74 17.16 -12.42 -15.46
N ARG A 75 17.22 -11.84 -16.66
CA ARG A 75 16.32 -10.75 -17.09
C ARG A 75 14.86 -11.17 -17.06
N LEU A 76 14.54 -12.36 -17.60
CA LEU A 76 13.18 -12.89 -17.61
C LEU A 76 12.61 -13.09 -16.20
N TYR A 77 13.44 -13.55 -15.27
CA TYR A 77 13.05 -13.66 -13.85
C TYR A 77 12.78 -12.28 -13.23
N GLN A 78 13.67 -11.31 -13.46
CA GLN A 78 13.56 -9.96 -12.92
C GLN A 78 12.28 -9.23 -13.37
N TYR A 79 11.82 -9.46 -14.60
CA TYR A 79 10.58 -8.84 -15.07
C TYR A 79 9.32 -9.34 -14.35
N GLY A 80 9.36 -10.53 -13.73
CA GLY A 80 8.20 -11.13 -13.07
C GLY A 80 7.08 -11.61 -14.01
N PHE A 81 7.29 -11.58 -15.33
CA PHE A 81 6.40 -12.18 -16.32
C PHE A 81 6.67 -13.68 -16.50
N SER A 82 5.73 -14.41 -17.11
CA SER A 82 6.05 -15.75 -17.63
C SER A 82 7.15 -15.63 -18.69
N PRO A 83 8.07 -16.62 -18.81
CA PRO A 83 9.23 -16.49 -19.70
C PRO A 83 8.89 -16.16 -21.17
N HIS A 84 7.75 -16.66 -21.69
CA HIS A 84 7.29 -16.32 -23.04
C HIS A 84 6.87 -14.85 -23.16
N VAL A 85 6.14 -14.32 -22.17
CA VAL A 85 5.74 -12.91 -22.14
C VAL A 85 6.94 -12.00 -21.87
N GLY A 86 7.86 -12.42 -21.00
CA GLY A 86 9.10 -11.70 -20.71
C GLY A 86 9.96 -11.45 -21.96
N ARG A 87 10.10 -12.44 -22.86
CA ARG A 87 10.79 -12.26 -24.15
C ARG A 87 10.15 -11.18 -25.01
N ARG A 88 8.81 -11.10 -25.04
CA ARG A 88 8.11 -10.01 -25.74
C ARG A 88 8.38 -8.67 -25.08
N PHE A 89 8.43 -8.65 -23.75
CA PHE A 89 8.69 -7.45 -22.97
C PHE A 89 10.11 -6.92 -23.14
N GLU A 90 11.11 -7.77 -23.43
CA GLU A 90 12.50 -7.35 -23.68
C GLU A 90 12.63 -6.30 -24.79
N GLU A 91 11.74 -6.29 -25.79
CA GLU A 91 11.74 -5.28 -26.85
C GLU A 91 11.29 -3.89 -26.38
N ILE A 92 10.56 -3.83 -25.27
CA ILE A 92 9.94 -2.62 -24.73
C ILE A 92 10.66 -2.11 -23.48
N ALA A 93 11.20 -3.01 -22.65
CA ALA A 93 11.85 -2.67 -21.40
C ALA A 93 12.91 -1.55 -21.54
N PRO A 94 13.82 -1.55 -22.54
CA PRO A 94 14.79 -0.47 -22.71
C PRO A 94 14.15 0.88 -23.05
N LYS A 95 13.06 0.88 -23.83
CA LYS A 95 12.34 2.12 -24.20
C LYS A 95 11.61 2.69 -22.98
N LEU A 96 11.01 1.81 -22.19
CA LEU A 96 10.35 2.20 -20.96
C LEU A 96 11.35 2.74 -19.93
N ARG A 97 12.55 2.14 -19.86
CA ARG A 97 13.66 2.64 -19.03
C ARG A 97 14.06 4.06 -19.39
N LEU A 98 14.23 4.37 -20.69
CA LEU A 98 14.55 5.73 -21.14
C LEU A 98 13.49 6.75 -20.69
N ILE A 99 12.20 6.42 -20.80
CA ILE A 99 11.13 7.30 -20.34
C ILE A 99 11.25 7.58 -18.83
N LEU A 100 11.61 6.58 -18.03
CA LEU A 100 11.81 6.75 -16.59
C LEU A 100 13.06 7.58 -16.28
N GLU A 101 14.16 7.35 -17.00
CA GLU A 101 15.42 8.09 -16.86
C GLU A 101 15.27 9.57 -17.23
N ASP A 102 14.47 9.89 -18.24
CA ASP A 102 14.26 11.25 -18.74
C ASP A 102 13.42 12.13 -17.79
N ALA A 103 12.73 11.53 -16.81
CA ALA A 103 11.81 12.22 -15.90
C ALA A 103 12.48 13.04 -14.77
N THR A 104 13.69 13.57 -15.01
CA THR A 104 14.50 14.31 -14.01
C THR A 104 13.92 15.65 -13.56
N GLN A 105 12.96 16.20 -14.31
CA GLN A 105 12.30 17.47 -14.00
C GLN A 105 10.85 17.28 -13.53
N TYR A 106 10.46 16.04 -13.20
CA TYR A 106 9.07 15.71 -12.88
C TYR A 106 8.52 16.52 -11.71
N GLY A 107 9.33 16.77 -10.68
CA GLY A 107 8.89 17.46 -9.47
C GLY A 107 8.48 18.92 -9.69
N THR A 108 9.04 19.59 -10.70
CA THR A 108 8.70 20.98 -11.07
C THR A 108 7.89 21.11 -12.35
N ALA A 109 7.67 20.00 -13.06
CA ALA A 109 6.89 19.97 -14.29
C ALA A 109 5.40 20.32 -14.08
N THR A 110 4.75 20.78 -15.15
CA THR A 110 3.31 21.03 -15.14
C THR A 110 2.53 19.72 -15.12
N SER A 111 1.25 19.74 -14.74
CA SER A 111 0.41 18.53 -14.79
C SER A 111 0.34 17.91 -16.19
N GLN A 112 0.43 18.72 -17.24
CA GLN A 112 0.45 18.23 -18.62
C GLN A 112 1.75 17.48 -18.91
N ASP A 113 2.90 18.08 -18.62
CA ASP A 113 4.21 17.44 -18.84
C ASP A 113 4.36 16.16 -17.99
N ARG A 114 3.86 16.18 -16.74
CA ARG A 114 3.81 14.99 -15.88
C ARG A 114 2.95 13.88 -16.46
N PHE A 115 1.83 14.23 -17.09
CA PHE A 115 0.93 13.28 -17.72
C PHE A 115 1.56 12.63 -18.96
N GLU A 116 2.33 13.39 -19.74
CA GLU A 116 2.98 12.91 -20.97
C GLU A 116 3.88 11.69 -20.71
N PHE A 117 4.58 11.62 -19.56
CA PHE A 117 5.33 10.41 -19.20
C PHE A 117 4.43 9.17 -19.14
N PHE A 118 3.27 9.25 -18.47
CA PHE A 118 2.34 8.12 -18.39
C PHE A 118 1.71 7.76 -19.73
N GLU A 119 1.43 8.77 -20.56
CA GLU A 119 0.92 8.55 -21.91
C GLU A 119 1.94 7.84 -22.78
N GLN A 120 3.22 8.25 -22.75
CA GLN A 120 4.31 7.61 -23.47
C GLN A 120 4.52 6.16 -23.01
N MET A 121 4.51 5.92 -21.69
CA MET A 121 4.58 4.56 -21.15
C MET A 121 3.39 3.72 -21.62
N GLY A 122 2.17 4.25 -21.52
CA GLY A 122 0.95 3.55 -21.95
C GLY A 122 0.97 3.22 -23.45
N ALA A 123 1.43 4.15 -24.29
CA ALA A 123 1.52 3.97 -25.74
C ALA A 123 2.45 2.82 -26.15
N LEU A 124 3.54 2.59 -25.41
CA LEU A 124 4.44 1.45 -25.63
C LEU A 124 3.73 0.11 -25.40
N LEU A 125 2.84 0.04 -24.41
CA LEU A 125 2.22 -1.21 -24.00
C LEU A 125 0.90 -1.49 -24.72
N ALA A 126 0.13 -0.46 -25.06
CA ALA A 126 -1.31 -0.54 -25.34
C ALA A 126 -1.71 -1.69 -26.28
N ASN A 127 -0.91 -1.93 -27.34
CA ASN A 127 -1.23 -2.89 -28.40
C ASN A 127 -0.60 -4.29 -28.23
N ASP A 128 0.19 -4.53 -27.17
CA ASP A 128 0.82 -5.83 -26.99
C ASP A 128 -0.19 -6.90 -26.55
N ARG A 129 -0.14 -8.07 -27.19
CA ARG A 129 -1.11 -9.16 -26.94
C ARG A 129 -0.87 -9.90 -25.63
N GLY A 130 0.34 -9.88 -25.08
CA GLY A 130 0.71 -10.55 -23.83
C GLY A 130 0.43 -9.68 -22.62
N PHE A 131 1.01 -8.49 -22.59
CA PHE A 131 0.99 -7.60 -21.42
C PHE A 131 0.24 -6.27 -21.66
N GLY A 132 -0.11 -5.94 -22.90
CA GLY A 132 -0.80 -4.70 -23.26
C GLY A 132 -2.26 -4.61 -22.79
N PHE A 133 -2.90 -3.47 -23.08
CA PHE A 133 -4.22 -3.15 -22.56
C PHE A 133 -5.31 -4.05 -23.14
N ARG A 134 -6.33 -4.34 -22.34
CA ARG A 134 -7.44 -5.22 -22.69
C ARG A 134 -8.76 -4.62 -22.22
N GLY A 135 -9.72 -4.61 -23.12
CA GLY A 135 -11.15 -4.48 -22.81
C GLY A 135 -11.78 -5.86 -22.67
N ARG A 136 -12.87 -5.96 -21.92
CA ARG A 136 -13.74 -7.15 -22.00
C ARG A 136 -14.59 -7.03 -23.26
N GLY A 137 -15.18 -8.12 -23.73
CA GLY A 137 -15.97 -8.17 -24.97
C GLY A 137 -17.28 -7.37 -24.95
N THR A 138 -17.39 -6.32 -24.14
CA THR A 138 -18.51 -5.39 -24.11
C THR A 138 -18.24 -4.18 -25.02
N VAL A 139 -19.31 -3.54 -25.52
CA VAL A 139 -19.19 -2.33 -26.35
C VAL A 139 -18.52 -1.19 -25.60
N ALA A 140 -18.87 -1.02 -24.31
CA ALA A 140 -18.31 0.03 -23.46
C ALA A 140 -16.81 -0.16 -23.20
N ASP A 141 -16.37 -1.39 -22.90
CA ASP A 141 -14.94 -1.67 -22.68
C ASP A 141 -14.13 -1.57 -23.97
N SER A 142 -14.74 -1.90 -25.12
CA SER A 142 -14.12 -1.72 -26.44
C SER A 142 -13.91 -0.23 -26.76
N ALA A 143 -14.89 0.62 -26.42
CA ALA A 143 -14.77 2.06 -26.56
C ALA A 143 -13.69 2.64 -25.61
N LEU A 144 -13.63 2.17 -24.37
CA LEU A 144 -12.58 2.56 -23.42
C LEU A 144 -11.19 2.12 -23.86
N LEU A 145 -11.07 0.93 -24.45
CA LEU A 145 -9.80 0.47 -24.98
C LEU A 145 -9.34 1.33 -26.17
N ALA A 146 -10.29 1.73 -27.03
CA ALA A 146 -10.02 2.61 -28.16
C ALA A 146 -9.63 4.03 -27.73
N ASP A 147 -10.23 4.54 -26.65
CA ASP A 147 -9.91 5.84 -26.02
C ASP A 147 -9.30 5.68 -24.62
N TRP A 148 -8.27 4.83 -24.51
CA TRP A 148 -7.64 4.59 -23.21
C TRP A 148 -6.96 5.85 -22.66
N GLN A 149 -6.53 6.78 -23.53
CA GLN A 149 -5.93 8.05 -23.12
C GLN A 149 -6.94 8.92 -22.36
N GLY A 150 -8.19 9.00 -22.82
CA GLY A 150 -9.26 9.69 -22.09
C GLY A 150 -9.49 9.09 -20.70
N ALA A 151 -9.52 7.76 -20.61
CA ALA A 151 -9.63 7.06 -19.33
C ALA A 151 -8.42 7.34 -18.42
N LEU A 152 -7.20 7.37 -18.95
CA LEU A 152 -5.99 7.67 -18.18
C LEU A 152 -5.98 9.12 -17.68
N LYS A 153 -6.34 10.09 -18.53
CA LYS A 153 -6.45 11.51 -18.13
C LYS A 153 -7.42 11.69 -16.97
N TRP A 154 -8.56 11.00 -17.03
CA TRP A 154 -9.58 11.05 -15.98
C TRP A 154 -9.03 10.46 -14.68
N TRP A 155 -8.42 9.28 -14.79
CA TRP A 155 -7.89 8.56 -13.66
C TRP A 155 -6.82 9.38 -12.92
N MET A 156 -5.84 9.89 -13.68
CA MET A 156 -4.72 10.68 -13.17
C MET A 156 -5.13 12.08 -12.69
N GLY A 157 -6.39 12.48 -12.86
CA GLY A 157 -6.93 13.74 -12.36
C GLY A 157 -6.50 14.95 -13.19
N LEU A 158 -6.21 14.78 -14.48
CA LEU A 158 -5.83 15.88 -15.36
C LEU A 158 -7.00 16.87 -15.53
N ALA A 159 -6.71 18.16 -15.39
CA ALA A 159 -7.72 19.21 -15.46
C ALA A 159 -8.42 19.24 -16.84
N GLY A 160 -9.72 19.55 -16.85
CA GLY A 160 -10.51 19.63 -18.08
C GLY A 160 -10.91 18.28 -18.69
N THR A 161 -10.58 17.15 -18.04
CA THR A 161 -10.93 15.83 -18.57
C THR A 161 -12.42 15.50 -18.41
N VAL A 162 -12.98 14.86 -19.43
CA VAL A 162 -14.34 14.32 -19.42
C VAL A 162 -14.45 13.24 -18.34
N ARG A 163 -15.49 13.34 -17.51
CA ARG A 163 -15.77 12.36 -16.45
C ARG A 163 -16.81 11.35 -16.93
N PRO A 164 -16.69 10.07 -16.56
CA PRO A 164 -17.73 9.09 -16.83
C PRO A 164 -19.04 9.47 -16.14
N LYS A 165 -20.16 9.09 -16.75
CA LYS A 165 -21.46 9.19 -16.07
C LYS A 165 -21.49 8.21 -14.88
N PRO A 166 -22.32 8.44 -13.86
CA PRO A 166 -22.42 7.54 -12.70
C PRO A 166 -22.65 6.06 -13.07
N ALA A 167 -23.44 5.79 -14.12
CA ALA A 167 -23.71 4.44 -14.61
C ALA A 167 -22.48 3.76 -15.25
N GLU A 168 -21.53 4.53 -15.77
CA GLU A 168 -20.32 4.06 -16.47
C GLU A 168 -19.13 3.90 -15.51
N LEU A 169 -19.20 4.54 -14.33
CA LEU A 169 -18.10 4.62 -13.37
C LEU A 169 -17.51 3.26 -13.01
N ARG A 170 -18.36 2.25 -12.78
CA ARG A 170 -17.90 0.89 -12.44
C ARG A 170 -17.10 0.24 -13.58
N GLY A 171 -17.47 0.52 -14.83
CA GLY A 171 -16.73 0.05 -16.00
C GLY A 171 -15.37 0.73 -16.12
N TRP A 172 -15.34 2.05 -15.95
CA TRP A 172 -14.11 2.83 -15.96
C TRP A 172 -13.14 2.43 -14.83
N GLN A 173 -13.62 2.30 -13.60
CA GLN A 173 -12.80 1.86 -12.46
C GLN A 173 -12.19 0.47 -12.70
N ARG A 174 -12.98 -0.45 -13.28
CA ARG A 174 -12.48 -1.78 -13.64
C ARG A 174 -11.43 -1.70 -14.74
N PHE A 175 -11.66 -0.90 -15.78
CA PHE A 175 -10.70 -0.70 -16.86
C PHE A 175 -9.38 -0.14 -16.32
N VAL A 176 -9.44 0.85 -15.43
CA VAL A 176 -8.28 1.43 -14.74
C VAL A 176 -7.52 0.37 -13.95
N SER A 177 -8.22 -0.40 -13.11
CA SER A 177 -7.60 -1.43 -12.27
C SER A 177 -6.91 -2.51 -13.13
N ASP A 178 -7.59 -3.01 -14.16
CA ASP A 178 -7.07 -4.05 -15.05
C ASP A 178 -5.90 -3.55 -15.92
N ASN A 179 -5.89 -2.28 -16.35
CA ASN A 179 -4.96 -1.78 -17.36
C ASN A 179 -3.89 -0.82 -16.82
N PHE A 180 -4.26 0.16 -16.01
CA PHE A 180 -3.31 1.17 -15.53
C PHE A 180 -2.64 0.73 -14.23
N GLU A 181 -3.41 0.33 -13.23
CA GLU A 181 -2.85 -0.10 -11.95
C GLU A 181 -2.09 -1.42 -12.10
N PHE A 182 -2.70 -2.39 -12.79
CA PHE A 182 -2.10 -3.70 -12.97
C PHE A 182 -1.11 -3.74 -14.14
N ARG A 183 -1.54 -3.63 -15.41
CA ARG A 183 -0.64 -3.90 -16.56
C ARG A 183 0.46 -2.86 -16.70
N LEU A 184 0.11 -1.58 -16.72
CA LEU A 184 1.10 -0.50 -16.82
C LEU A 184 1.97 -0.44 -15.55
N GLY A 185 1.36 -0.59 -14.37
CA GLY A 185 2.09 -0.65 -13.10
C GLY A 185 3.08 -1.82 -13.00
N VAL A 186 2.72 -3.02 -13.50
CA VAL A 186 3.61 -4.19 -13.55
C VAL A 186 4.77 -3.94 -14.52
N ALA A 187 4.51 -3.36 -15.69
CA ALA A 187 5.58 -3.05 -16.65
C ALA A 187 6.58 -2.01 -16.10
N ALA A 188 6.08 -0.93 -15.50
CA ALA A 188 6.94 0.07 -14.85
C ALA A 188 7.73 -0.58 -13.70
N GLY A 189 7.06 -1.37 -12.85
CA GLY A 189 7.70 -2.10 -11.75
C GLY A 189 8.77 -3.09 -12.22
N ALA A 190 8.55 -3.78 -13.34
CA ALA A 190 9.52 -4.70 -13.93
C ALA A 190 10.82 -4.01 -14.34
N VAL A 191 10.73 -2.81 -14.94
CA VAL A 191 11.90 -2.02 -15.32
C VAL A 191 12.64 -1.48 -14.09
N VAL A 192 11.91 -1.00 -13.07
CA VAL A 192 12.51 -0.54 -11.81
C VAL A 192 13.21 -1.70 -11.08
N ALA A 193 12.58 -2.88 -11.03
CA ALA A 193 13.17 -4.07 -10.40
C ALA A 193 14.43 -4.54 -11.13
N GLN A 194 14.45 -4.44 -12.47
CA GLN A 194 15.64 -4.69 -13.26
C GLN A 194 16.73 -3.66 -12.97
N ALA A 195 16.41 -2.36 -12.98
CA ALA A 195 17.36 -1.29 -12.69
C ALA A 195 17.99 -1.45 -11.29
N TRP A 196 17.21 -1.78 -10.27
CA TRP A 196 17.72 -2.13 -8.95
C TRP A 196 18.66 -3.32 -9.00
N SER A 197 18.24 -4.42 -9.65
CA SER A 197 19.03 -5.65 -9.71
C SER A 197 20.35 -5.49 -10.46
N ASP A 198 20.41 -4.58 -11.43
CA ASP A 198 21.62 -4.29 -12.21
C ASP A 198 22.65 -3.49 -11.41
N GLY A 199 22.21 -2.60 -10.51
CA GLY A 199 23.10 -1.80 -9.67
C GLY A 199 23.35 -2.33 -8.26
N ALA A 200 22.52 -3.24 -7.76
CA ALA A 200 22.69 -3.84 -6.43
C ALA A 200 23.91 -4.78 -6.40
N GLY A 201 24.68 -4.73 -5.31
CA GLY A 201 25.87 -5.57 -5.15
C GLY A 201 25.52 -7.05 -4.88
N SER A 202 24.28 -7.33 -4.47
CA SER A 202 23.77 -8.66 -4.18
C SER A 202 22.27 -8.75 -4.48
N ALA A 203 21.82 -9.94 -4.94
CA ALA A 203 20.41 -10.22 -5.17
C ALA A 203 19.54 -10.21 -3.89
N LEU A 204 20.17 -10.20 -2.71
CA LEU A 204 19.49 -10.17 -1.40
C LEU A 204 19.52 -8.78 -0.75
N GLU A 205 20.09 -7.78 -1.42
CA GLU A 205 20.15 -6.43 -0.88
C GLU A 205 18.75 -5.81 -0.82
N VAL A 206 18.35 -5.38 0.37
CA VAL A 206 17.04 -4.77 0.62
C VAL A 206 17.09 -3.30 0.20
N PRO A 207 16.12 -2.81 -0.60
CA PRO A 207 16.04 -1.41 -0.96
C PRO A 207 15.92 -0.48 0.24
N SER A 208 16.73 0.58 0.25
CA SER A 208 16.66 1.70 1.20
C SER A 208 16.51 3.00 0.42
N LEU A 209 15.81 3.99 0.98
CA LEU A 209 15.59 5.26 0.29
C LEU A 209 16.91 6.01 0.06
N GLU A 210 17.85 5.90 1.01
CA GLU A 210 19.14 6.57 0.97
C GLU A 210 19.97 6.17 -0.25
N LYS A 211 19.93 4.88 -0.62
CA LYS A 211 20.70 4.34 -1.75
C LYS A 211 19.89 4.23 -3.04
N TRP A 212 18.58 4.44 -2.99
CA TRP A 212 17.66 4.02 -4.06
C TRP A 212 18.04 4.59 -5.44
N ARG A 213 18.28 5.90 -5.50
CA ARG A 213 18.65 6.58 -6.76
C ARG A 213 20.02 6.17 -7.25
N GLU A 214 20.99 6.00 -6.35
CA GLU A 214 22.35 5.56 -6.71
C GLU A 214 22.33 4.13 -7.27
N THR A 215 21.59 3.23 -6.62
CA THR A 215 21.50 1.82 -7.03
C THR A 215 20.73 1.66 -8.33
N THR A 216 19.63 2.38 -8.54
CA THR A 216 18.80 2.21 -9.74
C THR A 216 19.27 3.06 -10.93
N GLY A 217 19.95 4.18 -10.66
CA GLY A 217 20.25 5.21 -11.66
C GLY A 217 19.00 5.98 -12.14
N LEU A 218 17.84 5.80 -11.50
CA LEU A 218 16.58 6.44 -11.88
C LEU A 218 16.30 7.69 -11.04
N PRO A 219 15.58 8.70 -11.59
CA PRO A 219 15.00 9.77 -10.79
C PRO A 219 13.89 9.25 -9.87
N TRP A 220 13.49 10.04 -8.87
CA TRP A 220 12.43 9.70 -7.94
C TRP A 220 11.10 9.40 -8.62
N PHE A 221 10.85 9.92 -9.83
CA PHE A 221 9.72 9.49 -10.64
C PHE A 221 9.66 7.96 -10.84
N GLY A 222 10.79 7.28 -11.03
CA GLY A 222 10.83 5.82 -11.15
C GLY A 222 10.34 5.10 -9.90
N PHE A 223 10.63 5.64 -8.71
CA PHE A 223 10.10 5.15 -7.44
C PHE A 223 8.58 5.33 -7.35
N TRP A 224 8.09 6.47 -7.82
CA TRP A 224 6.68 6.85 -7.71
C TRP A 224 5.77 6.29 -8.81
N ALA A 225 6.29 5.97 -10.00
CA ALA A 225 5.48 5.72 -11.19
C ALA A 225 4.33 4.72 -10.95
N ARG A 226 4.61 3.62 -10.25
CA ARG A 226 3.60 2.61 -9.91
C ARG A 226 2.59 3.11 -8.87
N GLU A 227 3.04 3.84 -7.84
CA GLU A 227 2.15 4.39 -6.82
C GLU A 227 1.25 5.49 -7.40
N LEU A 228 1.77 6.32 -8.31
CA LEU A 228 0.97 7.35 -9.00
C LEU A 228 -0.15 6.72 -9.85
N LEU A 229 0.13 5.60 -10.53
CA LEU A 229 -0.89 4.81 -11.22
C LEU A 229 -1.90 4.20 -10.26
N ARG A 230 -1.45 3.69 -9.11
CA ARG A 230 -2.33 3.09 -8.09
C ARG A 230 -3.28 4.10 -7.44
N TRP A 231 -2.77 5.29 -7.11
CA TRP A 231 -3.54 6.33 -6.45
C TRP A 231 -4.30 7.24 -7.42
N GLY A 232 -4.02 7.13 -8.72
CA GLY A 232 -4.63 7.95 -9.76
C GLY A 232 -4.28 9.42 -9.59
N THR A 233 -3.00 9.75 -9.46
CA THR A 233 -2.56 11.13 -9.28
C THR A 233 -1.26 11.39 -10.00
N LEU A 234 -1.05 12.62 -10.45
CA LEU A 234 0.20 13.12 -11.04
C LEU A 234 1.13 13.72 -9.97
N ASP A 235 0.79 13.61 -8.69
CA ASP A 235 1.49 14.28 -7.61
C ASP A 235 2.00 13.25 -6.58
N PRO A 236 3.32 13.03 -6.50
CA PRO A 236 3.94 12.13 -5.52
C PRO A 236 3.59 12.45 -4.07
N PHE A 237 3.43 13.73 -3.72
CA PHE A 237 3.08 14.11 -2.36
C PHE A 237 1.63 13.70 -2.03
N VAL A 238 0.71 13.82 -3.00
CA VAL A 238 -0.67 13.33 -2.85
C VAL A 238 -0.69 11.81 -2.67
N ALA A 239 0.06 11.07 -3.50
CA ALA A 239 0.17 9.62 -3.36
C ALA A 239 0.75 9.23 -1.99
N PHE A 240 1.81 9.90 -1.55
CA PHE A 240 2.43 9.67 -0.24
C PHE A 240 1.47 9.91 0.92
N THR A 241 0.81 11.07 0.97
CA THR A 241 -0.08 11.44 2.08
C THR A 241 -1.26 10.49 2.21
N MET A 242 -1.82 10.03 1.08
CA MET A 242 -2.84 8.98 1.07
C MET A 242 -2.30 7.63 1.55
N ALA A 243 -1.11 7.23 1.11
CA ALA A 243 -0.49 5.97 1.51
C ALA A 243 -0.14 5.93 3.01
N GLN A 244 0.22 7.08 3.61
CA GLN A 244 0.49 7.21 5.04
C GLN A 244 -0.79 7.38 5.89
N GLY A 245 -1.97 7.44 5.28
CA GLY A 245 -3.23 7.67 6.01
C GLY A 245 -3.36 9.08 6.59
N LEU A 246 -2.57 10.04 6.10
CA LEU A 246 -2.67 11.46 6.50
C LEU A 246 -3.88 12.15 5.86
N ALA A 247 -4.42 11.57 4.80
CA ALA A 247 -5.61 12.03 4.09
C ALA A 247 -6.42 10.83 3.57
N GLY A 248 -7.76 10.90 3.63
CA GLY A 248 -8.66 9.88 3.14
C GLY A 248 -9.05 10.05 1.66
N THR A 249 -8.85 11.25 1.10
CA THR A 249 -9.17 11.55 -0.31
C THR A 249 -8.06 12.33 -1.01
N ARG A 250 -8.02 12.28 -2.35
CA ARG A 250 -7.10 13.11 -3.17
C ARG A 250 -7.25 14.61 -2.90
N GLY A 251 -8.46 15.09 -2.61
CA GLY A 251 -8.71 16.50 -2.32
C GLY A 251 -8.16 16.93 -0.95
N GLU A 252 -8.33 16.09 0.07
CA GLU A 252 -7.73 16.31 1.39
C GLU A 252 -6.19 16.28 1.32
N ALA A 253 -5.64 15.34 0.56
CA ALA A 253 -4.20 15.24 0.33
C ALA A 253 -3.64 16.46 -0.41
N ASP A 254 -4.35 16.97 -1.43
CA ASP A 254 -3.92 18.15 -2.18
C ASP A 254 -3.90 19.41 -1.30
N ALA A 255 -4.83 19.54 -0.34
CA ALA A 255 -4.86 20.65 0.60
C ALA A 255 -3.59 20.75 1.49
N LEU A 256 -2.92 19.62 1.77
CA LEU A 256 -1.66 19.59 2.54
C LEU A 256 -0.46 20.12 1.76
N LYS A 257 -0.54 20.25 0.43
CA LYS A 257 0.59 20.69 -0.40
C LYS A 257 1.02 22.11 -0.12
N ALA A 258 0.11 22.99 0.26
CA ALA A 258 0.45 24.37 0.58
C ALA A 258 1.43 24.43 1.77
N GLU A 259 1.19 23.60 2.80
CA GLU A 259 2.05 23.47 3.98
C GLU A 259 3.42 22.87 3.61
N PHE A 260 3.43 21.77 2.85
CA PHE A 260 4.67 21.17 2.35
C PHE A 260 5.49 22.14 1.48
N ALA A 261 4.83 22.88 0.59
CA ALA A 261 5.49 23.84 -0.30
C ALA A 261 6.14 24.99 0.48
N VAL A 262 5.55 25.44 1.58
CA VAL A 262 6.18 26.42 2.48
C VAL A 262 7.40 25.80 3.15
N TRP A 263 7.25 24.60 3.71
CA TRP A 263 8.33 23.90 4.42
C TRP A 263 9.55 23.65 3.51
N ILE A 264 9.35 23.06 2.33
CA ILE A 264 10.44 22.73 1.41
C ILE A 264 11.12 23.98 0.84
N ARG A 265 10.39 25.09 0.68
CA ARG A 265 10.99 26.37 0.26
C ARG A 265 12.00 26.91 1.28
N GLY A 266 11.83 26.58 2.56
CA GLY A 266 12.78 26.92 3.62
C GLY A 266 14.11 26.17 3.53
N LEU A 267 14.19 25.07 2.76
CA LEU A 267 15.43 24.35 2.52
C LEU A 267 16.29 25.08 1.46
N ALA A 268 17.60 25.13 1.72
CA ALA A 268 18.60 25.66 0.79
C ALA A 268 18.86 24.66 -0.36
N ASP A 269 19.26 25.18 -1.52
CA ASP A 269 19.78 24.41 -2.68
C ASP A 269 18.93 23.22 -3.13
N LYS A 270 17.61 23.39 -3.17
CA LYS A 270 16.65 22.40 -3.67
C LYS A 270 16.61 22.35 -5.20
N ASP A 271 16.53 21.14 -5.75
CA ASP A 271 16.30 20.90 -7.18
C ASP A 271 14.87 20.38 -7.46
N SER A 272 14.62 19.90 -8.68
CA SER A 272 13.31 19.32 -9.05
C SER A 272 13.00 18.03 -8.29
N GLU A 273 14.02 17.21 -8.01
CA GLU A 273 13.88 15.91 -7.37
C GLU A 273 13.52 16.05 -5.89
N ASP A 274 14.03 17.08 -5.21
CA ASP A 274 13.66 17.37 -3.80
C ASP A 274 12.13 17.55 -3.62
N TRP A 275 11.42 18.09 -4.61
CA TRP A 275 9.96 18.29 -4.55
C TRP A 275 9.18 16.97 -4.54
N ILE A 276 9.81 15.88 -4.95
CA ILE A 276 9.22 14.56 -5.04
C ILE A 276 10.06 13.51 -4.31
N ASP A 277 10.96 13.91 -3.42
CA ASP A 277 11.78 12.98 -2.66
C ASP A 277 10.99 12.40 -1.48
N PRO A 278 10.79 11.07 -1.39
CA PRO A 278 10.10 10.43 -0.27
C PRO A 278 10.75 10.71 1.09
N GLN A 279 12.07 10.91 1.14
CA GLN A 279 12.78 11.26 2.37
C GLN A 279 12.41 12.67 2.84
N ARG A 280 12.21 13.62 1.91
CA ARG A 280 11.72 14.98 2.23
C ARG A 280 10.30 14.94 2.74
N PHE A 281 9.44 14.09 2.18
CA PHE A 281 8.09 13.90 2.68
C PHE A 281 8.09 13.37 4.12
N LEU A 282 8.93 12.37 4.41
CA LEU A 282 9.09 11.84 5.78
C LEU A 282 9.66 12.90 6.75
N GLN A 283 10.62 13.72 6.31
CA GLN A 283 11.14 14.84 7.11
C GLN A 283 10.06 15.87 7.43
N TRP A 284 9.20 16.20 6.46
CA TRP A 284 8.07 17.09 6.66
C TRP A 284 7.02 16.54 7.64
N VAL A 285 6.69 15.24 7.56
CA VAL A 285 5.76 14.63 8.53
C VAL A 285 6.32 14.76 9.96
N ARG A 286 7.59 14.42 10.15
CA ARG A 286 8.25 14.54 11.46
C ARG A 286 8.26 15.98 11.98
N SER A 287 8.55 16.96 11.12
CA SER A 287 8.59 18.37 11.56
C SER A 287 7.20 18.91 11.99
N ARG A 288 6.12 18.35 11.44
CA ARG A 288 4.75 18.66 11.89
C ARG A 288 4.44 18.06 13.24
N GLU A 289 4.82 16.80 13.46
CA GLU A 289 4.65 16.15 14.76
C GLU A 289 5.42 16.90 15.85
N THR A 290 6.68 17.29 15.59
CA THR A 290 7.46 18.09 16.53
C THR A 290 6.84 19.47 16.78
N SER A 291 6.37 20.17 15.75
CA SER A 291 5.68 21.46 15.94
C SER A 291 4.41 21.32 16.78
N LEU A 292 3.62 20.26 16.56
CA LEU A 292 2.42 19.97 17.34
C LEU A 292 2.74 19.62 18.80
N GLU A 293 3.86 18.92 19.03
CA GLU A 293 4.36 18.64 20.37
C GLU A 293 4.83 19.91 21.08
N GLU A 294 5.57 20.79 20.41
CA GLU A 294 6.04 22.08 20.96
C GLU A 294 4.88 23.04 21.27
N ASP A 295 3.88 23.12 20.39
CA ASP A 295 2.64 23.89 20.65
C ASP A 295 1.83 23.29 21.81
N SER A 296 1.92 21.96 22.01
CA SER A 296 1.31 21.25 23.14
C SER A 296 2.17 21.26 24.41
N ALA A 297 3.43 21.68 24.34
CA ALA A 297 4.45 21.57 25.41
C ALA A 297 4.33 22.62 26.51
N SER A 298 3.23 23.37 26.57
CA SER A 298 2.81 23.97 27.83
C SER A 298 2.13 22.88 28.65
N PRO A 299 2.74 22.32 29.73
CA PRO A 299 2.07 21.33 30.58
C PRO A 299 0.88 22.01 31.28
N ARG A 300 -0.28 21.99 30.63
CA ARG A 300 -1.55 22.39 31.24
C ARG A 300 -1.88 21.33 32.28
N ARG A 301 -1.48 21.60 33.51
CA ARG A 301 -1.99 20.89 34.68
C ARG A 301 -3.47 21.18 34.76
N ILE A 302 -4.29 20.14 34.74
CA ILE A 302 -5.72 20.26 34.97
C ILE A 302 -5.95 20.10 36.45
N ASP A 303 -6.55 21.11 37.09
CA ASP A 303 -7.04 20.98 38.46
C ASP A 303 -8.22 19.99 38.47
N VAL A 304 -8.18 19.03 39.38
CA VAL A 304 -9.20 17.97 39.45
C VAL A 304 -9.75 17.85 40.87
N LYS A 305 -10.99 17.39 40.97
CA LYS A 305 -11.65 17.05 42.23
C LYS A 305 -11.60 15.54 42.42
N LEU A 306 -11.06 15.08 43.55
CA LEU A 306 -11.08 13.65 43.89
C LEU A 306 -12.51 13.17 44.16
N THR A 307 -12.83 12.00 43.63
CA THR A 307 -14.14 11.36 43.78
C THR A 307 -14.05 9.98 44.42
N GLY A 308 -12.96 9.23 44.20
CA GLY A 308 -12.80 7.86 44.72
C GLY A 308 -11.51 7.54 45.47
N ALA A 309 -10.42 8.29 45.26
CA ALA A 309 -9.14 7.99 45.94
C ALA A 309 -9.11 8.58 47.37
N ARG A 310 -8.69 7.79 48.38
CA ARG A 310 -8.38 8.28 49.74
C ARG A 310 -7.07 9.09 49.82
N GLY A 311 -6.36 9.24 48.71
CA GLY A 311 -5.11 10.01 48.64
C GLY A 311 -3.90 9.33 49.30
N THR A 312 -3.92 8.01 49.50
CA THR A 312 -2.83 7.27 50.17
C THR A 312 -1.58 7.09 49.31
N LEU A 313 -1.73 7.09 47.99
CA LEU A 313 -0.62 7.15 47.04
C LEU A 313 -0.44 8.59 46.55
N GLU A 314 0.81 9.04 46.41
CA GLU A 314 1.12 10.40 45.92
C GLU A 314 0.80 10.58 44.42
N ARG A 315 0.70 9.46 43.68
CA ARG A 315 0.56 9.43 42.22
C ARG A 315 -0.30 8.24 41.75
N TYR A 316 -1.13 8.46 40.75
CA TYR A 316 -1.94 7.44 40.08
C TYR A 316 -1.84 7.62 38.56
N ASN A 317 -1.71 6.52 37.82
CA ASN A 317 -1.94 6.54 36.37
C ASN A 317 -3.45 6.59 36.15
N VAL A 318 -3.91 7.47 35.26
CA VAL A 318 -5.33 7.66 34.99
C VAL A 318 -5.62 7.72 33.50
N LEU A 319 -6.84 7.35 33.13
CA LEU A 319 -7.38 7.44 31.78
C LEU A 319 -8.55 8.43 31.75
N PRO A 320 -8.59 9.36 30.78
CA PRO A 320 -9.71 10.28 30.63
C PRO A 320 -10.90 9.58 29.96
N VAL A 321 -12.09 9.75 30.53
CA VAL A 321 -13.36 9.35 29.93
C VAL A 321 -14.31 10.54 29.92
N GLN A 322 -14.78 10.91 28.73
CA GLN A 322 -15.78 11.97 28.60
C GLN A 322 -17.12 11.50 29.17
N HIS A 323 -17.65 12.22 30.17
CA HIS A 323 -18.96 11.96 30.75
C HIS A 323 -19.73 13.27 30.89
N GLN A 324 -20.75 13.44 30.05
CA GLN A 324 -21.54 14.68 29.94
C GLN A 324 -20.62 15.91 29.73
N GLU A 325 -20.72 16.92 30.61
CA GLU A 325 -19.92 18.16 30.59
C GLU A 325 -18.61 18.06 31.39
N SER A 326 -18.18 16.85 31.78
CA SER A 326 -16.99 16.63 32.60
C SER A 326 -16.11 15.51 32.06
N VAL A 327 -14.86 15.47 32.54
CA VAL A 327 -13.93 14.36 32.30
C VAL A 327 -13.78 13.57 33.59
N LEU A 328 -14.07 12.27 33.52
CA LEU A 328 -13.78 11.31 34.57
C LEU A 328 -12.36 10.76 34.38
N TRP A 329 -11.61 10.69 35.47
CA TRP A 329 -10.26 10.16 35.49
C TRP A 329 -10.30 8.79 36.18
N LEU A 330 -10.24 7.74 35.37
CA LEU A 330 -10.34 6.35 35.84
C LEU A 330 -8.94 5.77 36.05
N ASP A 331 -8.78 4.89 37.03
CA ASP A 331 -7.58 4.06 37.13
C ASP A 331 -7.55 2.98 36.03
N PRO A 332 -6.44 2.23 35.87
CA PRO A 332 -6.36 1.15 34.88
C PRO A 332 -7.36 0.00 35.10
N ALA A 333 -7.95 -0.11 36.29
CA ALA A 333 -8.99 -1.10 36.61
C ALA A 333 -10.42 -0.57 36.35
N GLY A 334 -10.55 0.68 35.89
CA GLY A 334 -11.83 1.31 35.54
C GLY A 334 -12.53 2.03 36.69
N PHE A 335 -11.89 2.19 37.86
CA PHE A 335 -12.47 2.92 38.99
C PHE A 335 -12.21 4.42 38.88
N GLU A 336 -13.26 5.21 39.09
CA GLU A 336 -13.16 6.67 39.07
C GLU A 336 -12.35 7.19 40.26
N LEU A 337 -11.28 7.94 39.98
CA LEU A 337 -10.41 8.55 40.99
C LEU A 337 -10.66 10.05 41.14
N ALA A 338 -10.92 10.74 40.03
CA ALA A 338 -11.12 12.19 40.01
C ALA A 338 -12.02 12.65 38.85
N GLN A 339 -12.47 13.90 38.93
CA GLN A 339 -13.27 14.57 37.91
C GLN A 339 -12.72 15.97 37.63
N SER A 340 -12.79 16.42 36.38
CA SER A 340 -12.46 17.80 35.98
C SER A 340 -13.46 18.40 35.01
N ASP A 341 -13.52 19.72 34.97
CA ASP A 341 -14.37 20.47 34.05
C ASP A 341 -13.85 20.40 32.60
N GLN A 342 -14.78 20.54 31.64
CA GLN A 342 -14.66 20.17 30.22
C GLN A 342 -13.49 20.76 29.41
N SER A 343 -12.75 21.76 29.90
CA SER A 343 -12.22 22.78 28.98
C SER A 343 -10.91 22.48 28.26
N VAL A 344 -10.24 21.33 28.46
CA VAL A 344 -8.83 21.22 27.95
C VAL A 344 -8.44 20.00 27.12
N LEU A 345 -8.93 18.76 27.30
CA LEU A 345 -8.08 17.62 26.85
C LEU A 345 -8.69 16.38 26.19
N VAL A 346 -10.00 16.26 25.94
CA VAL A 346 -10.52 15.05 25.25
C VAL A 346 -10.70 15.31 23.76
N THR A 347 -9.60 15.41 23.03
CA THR A 347 -9.60 15.16 21.57
C THR A 347 -9.56 13.66 21.33
N ALA A 348 -9.90 13.20 20.12
CA ALA A 348 -9.83 11.78 19.76
C ALA A 348 -8.42 11.16 19.93
N SER A 349 -7.35 11.97 20.05
CA SER A 349 -5.98 11.50 20.32
C SER A 349 -5.68 11.26 21.80
N ALA A 350 -6.51 11.75 22.74
CA ALA A 350 -6.24 11.67 24.18
C ALA A 350 -6.16 10.22 24.69
N TYR A 351 -6.76 9.26 24.00
CA TYR A 351 -6.64 7.83 24.32
C TYR A 351 -5.26 7.22 24.02
N ARG A 352 -4.40 7.94 23.29
CA ARG A 352 -3.01 7.51 23.02
C ARG A 352 -2.01 8.06 24.03
N ASP A 353 -2.48 8.86 24.97
CA ASP A 353 -1.65 9.62 25.90
C ASP A 353 -1.74 9.04 27.31
N ASP A 354 -0.58 8.97 27.98
CA ASP A 354 -0.53 8.59 29.38
C ASP A 354 -0.82 9.81 30.26
N PHE A 355 -1.67 9.66 31.28
CA PHE A 355 -1.95 10.72 32.25
C PHE A 355 -1.63 10.27 33.67
N GLU A 356 -1.14 11.22 34.45
CA GLU A 356 -0.81 11.02 35.87
C GLU A 356 -1.58 12.03 36.73
N LEU A 357 -2.38 11.48 37.64
CA LEU A 357 -2.98 12.20 38.76
C LEU A 357 -1.95 12.29 39.89
N SER A 358 -1.64 13.50 40.37
CA SER A 358 -0.69 13.70 41.46
C SER A 358 -1.08 14.87 42.36
N GLN A 359 -0.67 14.81 43.62
CA GLN A 359 -0.88 15.88 44.57
C GLN A 359 0.34 16.81 44.61
N ILE A 360 0.11 18.12 44.39
CA ILE A 360 1.15 19.14 44.49
C ILE A 360 0.62 20.30 45.32
N ARG A 361 1.36 20.65 46.39
CA ARG A 361 1.01 21.75 47.32
C ARG A 361 -0.44 21.65 47.85
N GLY A 362 -0.90 20.44 48.13
CA GLY A 362 -2.23 20.17 48.68
C GLY A 362 -3.37 20.14 47.66
N ARG A 363 -3.12 20.39 46.36
CA ARG A 363 -4.12 20.26 45.29
C ARG A 363 -3.82 19.08 44.39
N TRP A 364 -4.88 18.40 43.93
CA TRP A 364 -4.77 17.32 42.96
C TRP A 364 -4.84 17.89 41.56
N SER A 365 -3.89 17.46 40.74
CA SER A 365 -3.85 17.84 39.33
C SER A 365 -3.51 16.64 38.47
N VAL A 366 -4.05 16.63 37.27
CA VAL A 366 -3.66 15.67 36.23
C VAL A 366 -2.71 16.36 35.27
N ARG A 367 -1.66 15.64 34.87
CA ARG A 367 -0.77 16.03 33.78
C ARG A 367 -0.64 14.89 32.77
N ARG A 368 -0.50 15.26 31.51
CA ARG A 368 -0.05 14.33 30.46
C ARG A 368 1.42 13.97 30.72
N ARG A 369 1.76 12.69 30.57
CA ARG A 369 3.13 12.18 30.58
C ARG A 369 3.56 11.91 29.15
N PHE A 370 4.67 12.53 28.75
CA PHE A 370 5.36 12.17 27.53
C PHE A 370 6.40 11.11 27.88
N HIS A 371 6.32 9.95 27.25
CA HIS A 371 7.43 9.00 27.24
C HIS A 371 8.44 9.48 26.21
N ALA A 372 9.68 9.75 26.63
CA ALA A 372 10.78 9.91 25.68
C ALA A 372 11.03 8.53 25.06
N GLY A 373 10.60 8.35 23.81
CA GLY A 373 10.87 7.18 22.98
C GLY A 373 12.04 7.43 22.07
#